data_AF-A0A1G8I8K3-F1
#
_entry.id   AF-A0A1G8I8K3-F1
#
_cell.length_a   1.000
_cell.length_b   1.000
_cell.length_c   1.000
_cell.angle_alpha   90.00
_cell.angle_beta   90.00
_cell.angle_gamma   90.00
#
_symmetry.space_group_name_H-M   'P 1'
#
loop_
_entity.id
_entity.type
_entity.pdbx_description
1 polymer ?
#
loop_
_entity_poly.entity_id
_entity_poly.type
_entity_poly.pdbx_seq_one_letter_code
_entity_poly.pdbx_strand_id
1 'polypeptide(L)'
;MEYEGIRNPKVERKQKLNSEVTTYYMSEEERKQRWGDRMELTKEAYEKDRADGMSNKAIADKYKMSEANIYYYKKKWEQDERNKKESTVQQLKGEIKQGQEKLKEERDRWKDRALKAEEYNKKMADMNEETVKRLKEMKQERDKWKERTKELDADLAQTMKESDYKQEEIERLKEAVQLERTKVQALEEKLEQYENVEVSDYKEMLEDAEKENEAWKEAFRAIGKVI
;
A
#
# COMPACT_ATOMS: atom_id res chain seq x y z
N MET A 1 -1.00 13.31 -73.43
CA MET A 1 -0.72 14.45 -72.54
C MET A 1 -1.89 15.41 -72.72
N GLU A 2 -2.69 15.66 -71.68
CA GLU A 2 -3.94 16.44 -71.75
C GLU A 2 -3.65 17.91 -71.42
N TYR A 3 -4.15 18.86 -72.22
CA TYR A 3 -3.92 20.29 -72.06
C TYR A 3 -5.26 21.04 -71.93
N GLU A 4 -5.42 21.81 -70.85
CA GLU A 4 -6.55 22.74 -70.63
C GLU A 4 -6.23 24.14 -71.18
N GLY A 5 -7.13 24.72 -71.98
CA GLY A 5 -6.99 26.08 -72.52
C GLY A 5 -8.24 26.94 -72.30
N ILE A 6 -8.05 28.18 -71.85
CA ILE A 6 -9.13 29.18 -71.67
C ILE A 6 -9.29 29.99 -72.97
N ARG A 7 -10.49 29.98 -73.57
CA ARG A 7 -10.81 30.77 -74.80
C ARG A 7 -11.08 32.25 -74.50
N ASN A 8 -10.69 33.12 -75.44
CA ASN A 8 -10.88 34.57 -75.40
C ASN A 8 -12.32 34.95 -75.84
N PRO A 9 -13.16 35.53 -74.95
CA PRO A 9 -14.59 35.74 -75.20
C PRO A 9 -14.92 36.87 -76.20
N LYS A 10 -13.93 37.53 -76.80
CA LYS A 10 -14.16 38.69 -77.68
C LYS A 10 -14.58 38.34 -79.12
N VAL A 11 -14.47 37.08 -79.56
CA VAL A 11 -14.83 36.68 -80.94
C VAL A 11 -16.32 36.34 -81.09
N GLU A 12 -17.06 36.11 -79.99
CA GLU A 12 -18.43 35.56 -80.05
C GLU A 12 -19.53 36.52 -79.59
N ARG A 13 -19.41 37.83 -79.83
CA ARG A 13 -20.53 38.76 -79.58
C ARG A 13 -21.65 38.71 -80.63
N LYS A 14 -21.60 37.80 -81.61
CA LYS A 14 -22.65 37.70 -82.67
C LYS A 14 -23.61 36.52 -82.54
N GLN A 15 -23.41 35.60 -81.60
CA GLN A 15 -24.37 34.52 -81.36
C GLN A 15 -24.61 34.45 -79.85
N LYS A 16 -25.87 34.67 -79.45
CA LYS A 16 -26.34 34.68 -78.06
C LYS A 16 -26.18 33.28 -77.42
N LEU A 17 -24.97 32.93 -77.03
CA LEU A 17 -24.66 31.70 -76.31
C LEU A 17 -24.07 32.08 -74.95
N ASN A 18 -24.72 31.55 -73.91
CA ASN A 18 -24.37 31.73 -72.52
C ASN A 18 -22.92 31.28 -72.27
N SER A 19 -22.23 31.97 -71.36
CA SER A 19 -20.85 31.72 -70.96
C SER A 19 -20.72 30.42 -70.17
N GLU A 20 -20.99 29.29 -70.81
CA GLU A 20 -20.55 27.99 -70.35
C GLU A 20 -19.07 27.85 -70.74
N VAL A 21 -18.21 27.71 -69.73
CA VAL A 21 -16.82 27.30 -69.90
C VAL A 21 -16.86 25.89 -70.49
N THR A 22 -16.91 25.81 -71.81
CA THR A 22 -16.90 24.56 -72.55
C THR A 22 -15.45 24.09 -72.63
N THR A 23 -15.12 23.05 -71.86
CA THR A 23 -13.87 22.31 -72.02
C THR A 23 -13.92 21.59 -73.37
N TYR A 24 -13.10 22.04 -74.32
CA TYR A 24 -12.97 21.39 -75.62
C TYR A 24 -11.72 20.52 -75.61
N TYR A 25 -11.89 19.25 -75.95
CA TYR A 25 -10.79 18.34 -76.28
C TYR A 25 -10.32 18.68 -77.70
N MET A 26 -9.05 19.02 -77.86
CA MET A 26 -8.43 19.23 -79.17
C MET A 26 -7.22 18.29 -79.30
N SER A 27 -7.07 17.66 -80.46
CA SER A 27 -5.88 16.86 -80.76
C SER A 27 -4.64 17.75 -80.95
N GLU A 28 -3.44 17.19 -80.84
CA GLU A 28 -2.17 17.93 -81.09
C GLU A 28 -2.15 18.56 -82.49
N GLU A 29 -2.78 17.89 -83.46
CA GLU A 29 -2.88 18.34 -84.86
C GLU A 29 -3.82 19.54 -84.99
N GLU A 30 -4.99 19.52 -84.34
CA GLU A 30 -5.94 20.63 -84.32
C GLU A 30 -5.39 21.87 -83.60
N ARG A 31 -4.59 21.65 -82.54
CA ARG A 31 -3.89 22.72 -81.82
C ARG A 31 -2.88 23.42 -82.73
N LYS A 32 -2.03 22.65 -83.43
CA LYS A 32 -1.05 23.17 -84.38
C LYS A 32 -1.70 23.91 -85.55
N GLN A 33 -2.82 23.40 -86.06
CA GLN A 33 -3.55 24.02 -87.17
C GLN A 33 -4.17 25.37 -86.79
N ARG A 34 -4.74 25.48 -85.59
CA ARG A 34 -5.45 26.70 -85.16
C ARG A 34 -4.56 27.77 -84.53
N TRP A 35 -3.46 27.40 -83.89
CA TRP A 35 -2.65 28.33 -83.07
C TRP A 35 -1.18 28.43 -83.54
N GLY A 36 -0.76 27.59 -84.49
CA GLY A 36 0.63 27.44 -84.92
C GLY A 36 1.52 26.83 -83.83
N ASP A 37 2.83 26.72 -84.13
CA ASP A 37 3.87 26.35 -83.14
C ASP A 37 4.10 27.50 -82.14
N ARG A 38 3.09 27.84 -81.34
CA ARG A 38 3.27 28.68 -80.15
C ARG A 38 3.86 27.78 -79.07
N MET A 39 5.14 27.98 -78.76
CA MET A 39 5.76 27.38 -77.58
C MET A 39 5.14 28.01 -76.33
N GLU A 40 4.65 27.17 -75.41
CA GLU A 40 4.27 27.64 -74.08
C GLU A 40 5.55 28.02 -73.33
N LEU A 41 5.62 29.27 -72.87
CA LEU A 41 6.71 29.72 -72.01
C LEU A 41 6.45 29.18 -70.60
N THR A 42 7.26 28.22 -70.17
CA THR A 42 7.27 27.75 -68.79
C THR A 42 8.14 28.66 -67.92
N LYS A 43 7.93 28.64 -66.60
CA LYS A 43 8.73 29.42 -65.64
C LYS A 43 10.22 29.07 -65.73
N GLU A 44 10.52 27.77 -65.78
CA GLU A 44 11.88 27.24 -65.87
C GLU A 44 12.57 27.67 -67.18
N ALA A 45 11.84 27.66 -68.30
CA ALA A 45 12.37 28.11 -69.58
C ALA A 45 12.62 29.63 -69.61
N TYR A 46 11.71 30.42 -69.02
CA TYR A 46 11.90 31.86 -68.84
C TYR A 46 13.11 32.20 -67.96
N GLU A 47 13.26 31.52 -66.83
CA GLU A 47 14.37 31.72 -65.89
C GLU A 47 15.71 31.32 -66.52
N LYS A 48 15.73 30.22 -67.28
CA LYS A 48 16.90 29.79 -68.04
C LYS A 48 17.30 30.82 -69.11
N ASP A 49 16.35 31.28 -69.92
CA ASP A 49 16.65 32.27 -70.95
C ASP A 49 17.08 33.63 -70.38
N ARG A 50 16.56 34.00 -69.20
CA ARG A 50 17.02 35.18 -68.44
C ARG A 50 18.43 34.98 -67.86
N ALA A 51 18.75 33.79 -67.38
CA ALA A 51 20.10 33.43 -66.91
C ALA A 51 21.12 33.44 -68.06
N ASP A 52 20.69 33.06 -69.27
CA ASP A 52 21.46 33.15 -70.52
C ASP A 52 21.57 34.60 -71.06
N GLY A 53 21.05 35.59 -70.32
CA GLY A 53 21.20 37.02 -70.62
C GLY A 53 20.18 37.60 -71.60
N MET A 54 19.14 36.84 -72.00
CA MET A 54 18.14 37.36 -72.93
C MET A 54 17.27 38.45 -72.30
N SER A 55 16.92 39.46 -73.10
CA SER A 55 15.95 40.48 -72.72
C SER A 55 14.52 39.94 -72.82
N ASN A 56 13.57 40.53 -72.10
CA ASN A 56 12.15 40.15 -72.24
C ASN A 56 11.65 40.27 -73.69
N LYS A 57 12.18 41.22 -74.46
CA LYS A 57 11.89 41.38 -75.89
C LYS A 57 12.36 40.17 -76.69
N ALA A 58 13.62 39.75 -76.50
CA ALA A 58 14.18 38.61 -77.20
C ALA A 58 13.47 37.29 -76.84
N ILE A 59 13.05 37.14 -75.58
CA ILE A 59 12.26 35.99 -75.14
C ILE A 59 10.85 36.04 -75.75
N ALA A 60 10.22 37.22 -75.84
CA ALA A 60 8.91 37.38 -76.45
C ALA A 60 8.94 36.95 -77.93
N ASP A 61 9.98 37.38 -78.66
CA ASP A 61 10.21 37.00 -80.05
C ASP A 61 10.47 35.48 -80.19
N LYS A 62 11.32 34.90 -79.32
CA LYS A 62 11.64 33.46 -79.31
C LYS A 62 10.42 32.57 -79.12
N TYR A 63 9.49 32.97 -78.25
CA TYR A 63 8.26 32.21 -77.98
C TYR A 63 7.05 32.70 -78.80
N LYS A 64 7.26 33.61 -79.76
CA LYS A 64 6.21 34.18 -80.62
C LYS A 64 5.02 34.74 -79.81
N MET A 65 5.34 35.47 -78.74
CA MET A 65 4.35 36.12 -77.87
C MET A 65 4.65 37.61 -77.68
N SER A 66 3.69 38.38 -77.16
CA SER A 66 3.93 39.79 -76.84
C SER A 66 4.71 39.92 -75.53
N GLU A 67 5.48 41.01 -75.38
CA GLU A 67 6.09 41.36 -74.09
C GLU A 67 5.06 41.49 -72.95
N ALA A 68 3.84 41.94 -73.28
CA ALA A 68 2.73 42.00 -72.34
C ALA A 68 2.35 40.60 -71.80
N ASN A 69 2.42 39.55 -72.63
CA ASN A 69 2.18 38.18 -72.20
C ASN A 69 3.30 37.68 -71.28
N ILE A 70 4.56 38.03 -71.53
CA ILE A 70 5.67 37.72 -70.61
C ILE A 70 5.44 38.35 -69.24
N TYR A 71 5.04 39.62 -69.20
CA TYR A 71 4.73 40.30 -67.94
C TYR A 71 3.57 39.63 -67.20
N TYR A 72 2.53 39.21 -67.94
CA TYR A 72 1.42 38.45 -67.37
C TYR A 72 1.87 37.12 -66.75
N TYR A 73 2.67 36.32 -67.46
CA TYR A 73 3.17 35.04 -66.95
C TYR A 73 4.07 35.20 -65.73
N LYS A 74 4.97 36.19 -65.74
CA LYS A 74 5.81 36.52 -64.59
C LYS A 74 4.96 36.84 -63.36
N LYS A 75 3.99 37.73 -63.51
CA LYS A 75 3.08 38.12 -62.42
C LYS A 75 2.26 36.92 -61.93
N LYS A 76 1.81 36.04 -62.84
CA LYS A 76 1.10 34.81 -62.50
C LYS A 76 1.97 33.87 -61.66
N TRP A 77 3.23 33.63 -62.05
CA TRP A 77 4.14 32.78 -61.28
C TRP A 77 4.47 33.34 -59.90
N GLU A 78 4.68 34.66 -59.79
CA GLU A 78 4.88 35.34 -58.50
C GLU A 78 3.64 35.18 -57.59
N GLN A 79 2.44 35.28 -58.17
CA GLN A 79 1.17 35.05 -57.46
C GLN A 79 1.06 33.60 -57.00
N ASP A 80 1.37 32.64 -57.87
CA ASP A 80 1.32 31.20 -57.57
C ASP A 80 2.31 30.82 -56.46
N GLU A 81 3.52 31.40 -56.45
CA GLU A 81 4.47 31.22 -55.34
C GLU A 81 3.98 31.82 -54.03
N ARG A 82 3.38 33.01 -54.07
CA ARG A 82 2.80 33.63 -52.87
C ARG A 82 1.67 32.77 -52.32
N ASN A 83 0.77 32.30 -53.18
CA ASN A 83 -0.34 31.43 -52.79
C ASN A 83 0.18 30.11 -52.18
N LYS A 84 1.22 29.50 -52.76
CA LYS A 84 1.88 28.32 -52.18
C LYS A 84 2.47 28.61 -50.80
N LYS A 85 3.22 29.71 -50.65
CA LYS A 85 3.81 30.10 -49.35
C LYS A 85 2.73 30.38 -48.30
N GLU A 86 1.67 31.09 -48.67
CA GLU A 86 0.54 31.37 -47.76
C GLU A 86 -0.17 30.08 -47.33
N SER A 87 -0.39 29.15 -48.26
CA SER A 87 -0.94 27.82 -47.95
C SER A 87 -0.07 27.05 -46.97
N THR A 88 1.25 27.00 -47.19
CA THR A 88 2.20 26.36 -46.26
C THR A 88 2.20 27.05 -44.89
N VAL A 89 2.17 28.37 -44.83
CA VAL A 89 2.10 29.12 -43.57
C VAL A 89 0.81 28.83 -42.82
N GLN A 90 -0.33 28.72 -43.53
CA GLN A 90 -1.60 28.34 -42.91
C GLN A 90 -1.57 26.92 -42.35
N GLN A 91 -0.99 25.96 -43.09
CA GLN A 91 -0.80 24.58 -42.62
C GLN A 91 0.05 24.55 -41.34
N LEU A 92 1.23 25.20 -41.37
CA LEU A 92 2.13 25.26 -40.21
C LEU A 92 1.47 25.93 -39.00
N LYS A 93 0.69 26.99 -39.19
CA LYS A 93 -0.08 27.62 -38.10
C LYS A 93 -1.09 26.66 -37.50
N GLY A 94 -1.77 25.86 -38.32
CA GLY A 94 -2.69 24.82 -37.87
C GLY A 94 -1.98 23.76 -37.02
N GLU A 95 -0.85 23.25 -37.51
CA GLU A 95 -0.03 22.27 -36.80
C GLU A 95 0.52 22.81 -35.48
N ILE A 96 1.03 24.04 -35.47
CA ILE A 96 1.50 24.72 -34.25
C ILE A 96 0.37 24.85 -33.25
N LYS A 97 -0.83 25.26 -33.68
CA LYS A 97 -1.98 25.41 -32.79
C LYS A 97 -2.39 24.06 -32.19
N GLN A 98 -2.48 23.00 -33.01
CA GLN A 98 -2.76 21.65 -32.54
C GLN A 98 -1.68 21.14 -31.56
N GLY A 99 -0.41 21.41 -31.84
CA GLY A 99 0.70 21.07 -30.95
C GLY A 99 0.61 21.79 -29.60
N GLN A 100 0.26 23.08 -29.61
CA GLN A 100 0.05 23.86 -28.38
C GLN A 100 -1.15 23.34 -27.56
N GLU A 101 -2.22 22.91 -28.20
CA GLU A 101 -3.38 22.30 -27.54
C GLU A 101 -2.99 20.97 -26.87
N LYS A 102 -2.27 20.09 -27.58
CA LYS A 102 -1.76 18.83 -27.01
C LYS A 102 -0.83 19.06 -25.81
N LEU A 103 0.08 20.02 -25.90
CA LEU A 103 0.99 20.35 -24.79
C LEU A 103 0.24 20.90 -23.58
N LYS A 104 -0.82 21.68 -23.78
CA LYS A 104 -1.69 22.15 -22.68
C LYS A 104 -2.39 20.98 -22.00
N GLU A 105 -2.98 20.07 -22.78
CA GLU A 105 -3.62 18.88 -22.23
C GLU A 105 -2.64 18.00 -21.46
N GLU A 106 -1.45 17.74 -22.02
CA GLU A 106 -0.43 16.94 -21.33
C GLU A 106 0.02 17.60 -20.03
N ARG A 107 0.28 18.91 -20.05
CA ARG A 107 0.60 19.67 -18.84
C ARG A 107 -0.49 19.54 -17.78
N ASP A 108 -1.76 19.63 -18.17
CA ASP A 108 -2.87 19.54 -17.22
C ASP A 108 -3.01 18.12 -16.66
N ARG A 109 -2.80 17.07 -17.49
CA ARG A 109 -2.69 15.68 -17.02
C ARG A 109 -1.53 15.49 -16.02
N TRP A 110 -0.38 16.12 -16.26
CA TRP A 110 0.76 16.06 -15.34
C TRP A 110 0.46 16.75 -14.00
N LYS A 111 -0.23 17.89 -14.03
CA LYS A 111 -0.69 18.57 -12.80
C LYS A 111 -1.64 17.70 -11.99
N ASP A 112 -2.62 17.07 -12.64
CA ASP A 112 -3.55 16.18 -11.96
C ASP A 112 -2.86 14.96 -11.33
N ARG A 113 -1.85 14.41 -12.02
CA ARG A 113 -1.03 13.31 -11.47
C ARG A 113 -0.20 13.77 -10.27
N ALA A 114 0.39 14.96 -10.34
CA ALA A 114 1.15 15.53 -9.23
C ALA A 114 0.27 15.75 -7.99
N LEU A 115 -0.92 16.34 -8.17
CA LEU A 115 -1.90 16.52 -7.08
C LEU A 115 -2.31 15.20 -6.44
N LYS A 116 -2.63 14.18 -7.25
CA LYS A 116 -2.95 12.84 -6.75
C LYS A 116 -1.79 12.19 -5.99
N ALA A 117 -0.56 12.40 -6.46
CA ALA A 117 0.63 11.89 -5.79
C ALA A 117 0.86 12.60 -4.45
N GLU A 118 0.66 13.91 -4.37
CA GLU A 118 0.74 14.67 -3.12
C GLU A 118 -0.34 14.23 -2.11
N GLU A 119 -1.58 14.06 -2.55
CA GLU A 119 -2.66 13.54 -1.70
C GLU A 119 -2.36 12.13 -1.17
N TYR A 120 -1.81 11.26 -2.02
CA TYR A 120 -1.41 9.91 -1.62
C TYR A 120 -0.27 9.96 -0.60
N ASN A 121 0.76 10.77 -0.84
CA ASN A 121 1.87 10.95 0.08
C ASN A 121 1.41 11.48 1.44
N LYS A 122 0.45 12.42 1.46
CA LYS A 122 -0.14 12.93 2.70
C LYS A 122 -0.87 11.83 3.46
N LYS A 123 -1.72 11.04 2.78
CA LYS A 123 -2.40 9.88 3.40
C LYS A 123 -1.41 8.88 3.97
N MET A 124 -0.33 8.59 3.25
CA MET A 124 0.73 7.69 3.72
C MET A 124 1.45 8.24 4.94
N ALA A 125 1.72 9.56 4.99
CA ALA A 125 2.30 10.21 6.16
C ALA A 125 1.36 10.11 7.37
N ASP A 126 0.08 10.44 7.22
CA ASP A 126 -0.92 10.36 8.28
C ASP A 126 -1.04 8.93 8.84
N MET A 127 -1.11 7.92 7.96
CA MET A 127 -1.14 6.51 8.34
C MET A 127 0.13 6.07 9.07
N ASN A 128 1.29 6.54 8.63
CA ASN A 128 2.57 6.22 9.26
C ASN A 128 2.65 6.83 10.66
N GLU A 129 2.22 8.09 10.84
CA GLU A 129 2.14 8.74 12.14
C GLU A 129 1.21 7.98 13.10
N GLU A 130 0.03 7.56 12.63
CA GLU A 130 -0.89 6.74 13.45
C GLU A 130 -0.25 5.40 13.85
N THR A 131 0.43 4.74 12.91
CA THR A 131 1.11 3.47 13.16
C THR A 131 2.22 3.63 14.21
N VAL A 132 3.03 4.68 14.07
CA VAL A 132 4.10 5.01 15.04
C VAL A 132 3.51 5.30 16.42
N LYS A 133 2.40 6.05 16.49
CA LYS A 133 1.71 6.33 17.75
C LYS A 133 1.20 5.06 18.42
N ARG A 134 0.51 4.18 17.70
CA ARG A 134 0.03 2.90 18.22
C ARG A 134 1.18 1.99 18.68
N LEU A 135 2.30 1.97 17.94
CA LEU A 135 3.50 1.23 18.36
C LEU A 135 4.08 1.75 19.66
N LYS A 136 4.05 3.06 19.90
CA LYS A 136 4.48 3.66 21.16
C LYS A 136 3.57 3.25 22.32
N GLU A 137 2.25 3.29 22.11
CA GLU A 137 1.26 2.86 23.10
C GLU A 137 1.41 1.38 23.45
N MET A 138 1.53 0.48 22.45
CA MET A 138 1.77 -0.94 22.68
C MET A 138 3.09 -1.24 23.40
N LYS A 139 4.15 -0.46 23.15
CA LYS A 139 5.41 -0.58 23.91
C LYS A 139 5.20 -0.22 25.38
N GLN A 140 4.51 0.88 25.65
CA GLN A 140 4.20 1.30 27.02
C GLN A 140 3.34 0.28 27.76
N GLU A 141 2.31 -0.28 27.11
CA GLU A 141 1.49 -1.35 27.71
C GLU A 141 2.31 -2.60 28.00
N ARG A 142 3.15 -3.04 27.07
CA ARG A 142 4.05 -4.18 27.28
C ARG A 142 4.97 -3.96 28.47
N ASP A 143 5.54 -2.76 28.61
CA ASP A 143 6.44 -2.44 29.71
C ASP A 143 5.70 -2.47 31.06
N LYS A 144 4.47 -1.93 31.13
CA LYS A 144 3.61 -2.04 32.31
C LYS A 144 3.28 -3.50 32.66
N TRP A 145 2.95 -4.32 31.67
CA TRP A 145 2.71 -5.75 31.90
C TRP A 145 3.95 -6.46 32.42
N LYS A 146 5.12 -6.12 31.89
CA LYS A 146 6.39 -6.69 32.33
C LYS A 146 6.73 -6.33 33.78
N GLU A 147 6.44 -5.09 34.19
CA GLU A 147 6.58 -4.68 35.59
C GLU A 147 5.61 -5.43 36.50
N ARG A 148 4.32 -5.48 36.13
CA ARG A 148 3.31 -6.20 36.89
C ARG A 148 3.62 -7.70 37.05
N THR A 149 4.15 -8.33 36.00
CA THR A 149 4.58 -9.74 36.09
C THR A 149 5.72 -9.91 37.10
N LYS A 150 6.70 -9.00 37.11
CA LYS A 150 7.79 -9.05 38.11
C LYS A 150 7.28 -8.87 39.53
N GLU A 151 6.31 -7.98 39.75
CA GLU A 151 5.67 -7.80 41.06
C GLU A 151 4.95 -9.08 41.50
N LEU A 152 4.15 -9.68 40.62
CA LEU A 152 3.46 -10.95 40.91
C LEU A 152 4.45 -12.09 41.19
N ASP A 153 5.54 -12.18 40.43
CA ASP A 153 6.59 -13.18 40.66
C ASP A 153 7.27 -12.98 42.02
N ALA A 154 7.50 -11.73 42.42
CA ALA A 154 8.06 -11.40 43.73
C ALA A 154 7.09 -11.72 44.88
N ASP A 155 5.82 -11.37 44.73
CA ASP A 155 4.76 -11.68 45.70
C ASP A 155 4.58 -13.20 45.86
N LEU A 156 4.63 -13.93 44.75
CA LEU A 156 4.57 -15.40 44.76
C LEU A 156 5.76 -15.99 45.49
N ALA A 157 6.98 -15.51 45.19
CA ALA A 157 8.19 -15.96 45.88
C ALA A 157 8.16 -15.68 47.39
N GLN A 158 7.60 -14.54 47.80
CA GLN A 158 7.39 -14.24 49.22
C GLN A 158 6.38 -15.21 49.85
N THR A 159 5.23 -15.42 49.18
CA THR A 159 4.19 -16.32 49.66
C THR A 159 4.70 -17.76 49.83
N MET A 160 5.55 -18.22 48.91
CA MET A 160 6.21 -19.53 49.01
C MET A 160 7.11 -19.61 50.25
N LYS A 161 7.95 -18.61 50.50
CA LYS A 161 8.81 -18.57 51.70
C LYS A 161 8.00 -18.58 53.00
N GLU A 162 6.90 -17.84 53.05
CA GLU A 162 6.00 -17.85 54.21
C GLU A 162 5.32 -19.21 54.41
N SER A 163 4.98 -19.89 53.31
CA SER A 163 4.45 -21.25 53.35
C SER A 163 5.48 -22.25 53.87
N ASP A 164 6.72 -22.17 53.40
CA ASP A 164 7.83 -23.03 53.83
C ASP A 164 8.07 -22.86 55.34
N TYR A 165 8.14 -21.61 55.83
CA TYR A 165 8.29 -21.33 57.27
C TYR A 165 7.14 -21.92 58.10
N LYS A 166 5.89 -21.78 57.65
CA LYS A 166 4.73 -22.37 58.34
C LYS A 166 4.79 -23.90 58.34
N GLN A 167 5.29 -24.50 57.27
CA GLN A 167 5.44 -25.95 57.19
C GLN A 167 6.51 -26.47 58.15
N GLU A 168 7.65 -25.79 58.23
CA GLU A 168 8.68 -26.08 59.24
C GLU A 168 8.13 -25.97 60.68
N GLU A 169 7.34 -24.93 60.96
CA GLU A 169 6.73 -24.74 62.28
C GLU A 169 5.70 -25.84 62.60
N ILE A 170 4.92 -26.28 61.61
CA ILE A 170 4.00 -27.42 61.77
C ILE A 170 4.77 -28.70 62.12
N GLU A 171 5.89 -28.97 61.46
CA GLU A 171 6.70 -30.16 61.77
C GLU A 171 7.31 -30.08 63.18
N ARG A 172 7.82 -28.91 63.61
CA ARG A 172 8.28 -28.71 65.00
C ARG A 172 7.17 -28.96 66.03
N LEU A 173 5.97 -28.43 65.77
CA LEU A 173 4.82 -28.64 66.66
C LEU A 173 4.39 -30.11 66.69
N LYS A 174 4.45 -30.83 65.57
CA LYS A 174 4.19 -32.28 65.53
C LYS A 174 5.20 -33.05 66.38
N GLU A 175 6.48 -32.74 66.28
CA GLU A 175 7.54 -33.36 67.11
C GLU A 175 7.30 -33.08 68.60
N ALA A 176 6.96 -31.83 68.95
CA ALA A 176 6.64 -31.46 70.33
C ALA A 176 5.41 -32.22 70.86
N VAL A 177 4.34 -32.33 70.07
CA VAL A 177 3.15 -33.11 70.45
C VAL A 177 3.48 -34.59 70.60
N GLN A 178 4.31 -35.15 69.72
CA GLN A 178 4.73 -36.54 69.83
C GLN A 178 5.55 -36.77 71.09
N LEU A 179 6.42 -35.84 71.47
CA LEU A 179 7.18 -35.88 72.71
C LEU A 179 6.28 -35.80 73.95
N GLU A 180 5.28 -34.92 73.95
CA GLU A 180 4.34 -34.86 75.08
C GLU A 180 3.47 -36.11 75.16
N ARG A 181 3.07 -36.71 74.03
CA ARG A 181 2.37 -38.00 74.01
C ARG A 181 3.20 -39.12 74.64
N THR A 182 4.49 -39.22 74.32
CA THR A 182 5.35 -40.26 74.92
C THR A 182 5.55 -40.05 76.42
N LYS A 183 5.63 -38.79 76.89
CA LYS A 183 5.65 -38.48 78.33
C LYS A 183 4.35 -38.88 79.01
N VAL A 184 3.20 -38.58 78.41
CA VAL A 184 1.88 -38.98 78.95
C VAL A 184 1.79 -40.49 79.05
N GLN A 185 2.14 -41.22 77.98
CA GLN A 185 2.17 -42.70 78.00
C GLN A 185 3.06 -43.24 79.11
N ALA A 186 4.27 -42.69 79.28
CA ALA A 186 5.18 -43.12 80.34
C ALA A 186 4.64 -42.81 81.76
N LEU A 187 3.83 -41.76 81.92
CA LEU A 187 3.17 -41.46 83.19
C LEU A 187 1.97 -42.39 83.44
N GLU A 188 1.19 -42.70 82.40
CA GLU A 188 0.09 -43.68 82.47
C GLU A 188 0.61 -45.07 82.85
N GLU A 189 1.70 -45.54 82.23
CA GLU A 189 2.35 -46.81 82.58
C GLU A 189 2.84 -46.83 84.04
N LYS A 190 3.41 -45.72 84.53
CA LYS A 190 3.81 -45.60 85.94
C LYS A 190 2.61 -45.61 86.87
N LEU A 191 1.53 -44.92 86.53
CA LEU A 191 0.30 -44.90 87.32
C LEU A 191 -0.25 -46.32 87.44
N GLU A 192 -0.34 -47.06 86.34
CA GLU A 192 -0.78 -48.46 86.32
C GLU A 192 0.11 -49.35 87.20
N GLN A 193 1.44 -49.15 87.19
CA GLN A 193 2.34 -49.86 88.10
C GLN A 193 2.06 -49.55 89.57
N TYR A 194 1.84 -48.27 89.93
CA TYR A 194 1.51 -47.87 91.30
C TYR A 194 0.16 -48.45 91.75
N GLU A 195 -0.86 -48.37 90.92
CA GLU A 195 -2.19 -48.93 91.21
C GLU A 195 -2.12 -50.45 91.43
N ASN A 196 -1.35 -51.17 90.62
CA ASN A 196 -1.20 -52.62 90.77
C ASN A 196 -0.43 -53.01 92.04
N VAL A 197 0.60 -52.24 92.45
CA VAL A 197 1.33 -52.48 93.70
C VAL A 197 0.42 -52.23 94.90
N GLU A 198 -0.28 -51.09 94.95
CA GLU A 198 -1.21 -50.81 96.05
C GLU A 198 -2.29 -51.90 96.15
N VAL A 199 -2.89 -52.31 95.02
CA VAL A 199 -3.91 -53.38 95.01
C VAL A 199 -3.33 -54.73 95.46
N SER A 200 -2.08 -55.05 95.13
CA SER A 200 -1.42 -56.27 95.58
C SER A 200 -1.20 -56.26 97.10
N ASP A 201 -0.66 -55.16 97.64
CA ASP A 201 -0.39 -55.01 99.07
C ASP A 201 -1.69 -55.09 99.88
N TYR A 202 -2.76 -54.43 99.41
CA TYR A 202 -4.07 -54.53 100.06
C TYR A 202 -4.66 -55.94 100.01
N LYS A 203 -4.48 -56.69 98.92
CA LYS A 203 -4.93 -58.08 98.82
C LYS A 203 -4.19 -58.98 99.79
N GLU A 204 -2.87 -58.84 99.91
CA GLU A 204 -2.05 -59.63 100.84
C GLU A 204 -2.46 -59.36 102.30
N MET A 205 -2.65 -58.09 102.68
CA MET A 205 -3.15 -57.73 104.02
C MET A 205 -4.55 -58.30 104.30
N LEU A 206 -5.44 -58.33 103.30
CA LEU A 206 -6.77 -58.93 103.42
C LEU A 206 -6.71 -60.44 103.59
N GLU A 207 -5.90 -61.14 102.80
CA GLU A 207 -5.71 -62.59 102.94
C GLU A 207 -5.14 -62.97 104.30
N ASP A 208 -4.19 -62.20 104.82
CA ASP A 208 -3.63 -62.45 106.16
C ASP A 208 -4.64 -62.18 107.27
N ALA A 209 -5.45 -61.12 107.15
CA ALA A 209 -6.55 -60.85 108.05
C ALA A 209 -7.63 -61.95 108.01
N GLU A 210 -7.93 -62.51 106.82
CA GLU A 210 -8.85 -63.63 106.66
C GLU A 210 -8.31 -64.91 107.29
N LYS A 211 -7.02 -65.23 107.09
CA LYS A 211 -6.36 -66.36 107.76
C LYS A 211 -6.41 -66.22 109.28
N GLU A 212 -6.13 -65.03 109.79
CA GLU A 212 -6.18 -64.76 111.23
C GLU A 212 -7.62 -64.94 111.76
N ASN A 213 -8.62 -64.44 111.05
CA ASN A 213 -10.03 -64.60 111.41
C ASN A 213 -10.46 -66.07 111.41
N GLU A 214 -10.05 -66.86 110.40
CA GLU A 214 -10.30 -68.32 110.41
C GLU A 214 -9.59 -69.03 111.57
N ALA A 215 -8.35 -68.66 111.89
CA ALA A 215 -7.64 -69.18 113.07
C ALA A 215 -8.39 -68.85 114.37
N TRP A 216 -8.90 -67.62 114.51
CA TRP A 216 -9.75 -67.23 115.63
C TRP A 216 -11.05 -68.04 115.67
N LYS A 217 -11.74 -68.23 114.54
CA LYS A 217 -12.95 -69.07 114.47
C LYS A 217 -12.68 -70.51 114.85
N GLU A 218 -11.56 -71.10 114.42
CA GLU A 218 -11.16 -72.45 114.82
C GLU A 218 -10.85 -72.53 116.31
N ALA A 219 -10.13 -71.57 116.88
CA ALA A 219 -9.87 -71.47 118.31
C ALA A 219 -11.18 -71.37 119.12
N PHE A 220 -12.13 -70.54 118.68
CA PHE A 220 -13.45 -70.45 119.31
C PHE A 220 -14.26 -71.76 119.17
N ARG A 221 -14.21 -72.43 118.02
CA ARG A 221 -14.84 -73.77 117.86
C ARG A 221 -14.19 -74.82 118.77
N ALA A 222 -12.87 -74.76 118.97
CA ALA A 222 -12.17 -75.67 119.86
C ALA A 222 -12.56 -75.43 121.33
N ILE A 223 -12.66 -74.18 121.75
CA ILE A 223 -13.11 -73.80 123.11
C ILE A 223 -14.59 -74.19 123.31
N GLY A 224 -15.45 -73.97 122.32
CA GLY A 224 -16.87 -74.34 122.39
C GLY A 224 -17.16 -75.85 122.40
N LYS A 225 -16.17 -76.70 122.09
CA LYS A 225 -16.26 -78.17 122.25
C LYS A 225 -15.79 -78.67 123.63
N VAL A 226 -15.23 -77.79 124.45
CA VAL A 226 -14.70 -78.09 125.79
C VAL A 226 -15.68 -77.70 126.90
N ILE A 227 -16.81 -77.05 126.54
CA ILE A 227 -17.96 -76.76 127.42
C ILE A 227 -19.09 -77.71 127.07
#